data_AF-M7P6L6-F1
#
_entry.id   AF-M7P6L6-F1
#
_cell.length_a   1.000
_cell.length_b   1.000
_cell.length_c   1.000
_cell.angle_alpha   90.00
_cell.angle_beta   90.00
_cell.angle_gamma   90.00
#
_symmetry.space_group_name_H-M   'P 1'
#
loop_
_entity.id
_entity.type
_entity.pdbx_description
1 polymer ?
#
loop_
_entity_poly.entity_id
_entity_poly.type
_entity_poly.pdbx_seq_one_letter_code
_entity_poly.pdbx_strand_id
1 'polypeptide(L)'
;MKNLLLAASFAAVMLLSGCGAVKTAADHGSGLSVEMKTGGQYRHVQLIRYENGERVPDENVVNADGSQFEDGEVIWFDIQPGEWKETTAFALSVSTDGTGVGARQTKPVELKDGTSWAHAVFNDDGLTIEEAE
;
A
#
# COMPACT_ATOMS: atom_id res chain seq x y z
N MET A 1 24.44 -53.43 -29.87
CA MET A 1 23.03 -53.82 -30.15
C MET A 1 22.17 -53.40 -28.97
N LYS A 2 21.10 -52.63 -29.27
CA LYS A 2 19.89 -52.37 -28.47
C LYS A 2 20.12 -51.66 -27.12
N ASN A 3 19.96 -50.33 -27.06
CA ASN A 3 18.70 -49.61 -26.82
C ASN A 3 17.90 -50.20 -25.65
N LEU A 4 17.61 -49.39 -24.62
CA LEU A 4 16.25 -49.04 -24.23
C LEU A 4 16.26 -47.94 -23.13
N LEU A 5 15.58 -46.82 -23.44
CA LEU A 5 14.77 -45.95 -22.56
C LEU A 5 15.54 -45.08 -21.54
N LEU A 6 15.79 -43.78 -21.79
CA LEU A 6 14.82 -42.67 -21.82
C LEU A 6 13.82 -42.73 -20.65
N ALA A 7 14.22 -42.22 -19.49
CA ALA A 7 13.29 -41.77 -18.46
C ALA A 7 13.03 -40.28 -18.68
N ALA A 8 11.85 -39.99 -19.21
CA ALA A 8 11.32 -38.66 -19.43
C ALA A 8 10.94 -37.98 -18.10
N SER A 9 11.28 -36.71 -18.00
CA SER A 9 10.48 -35.58 -17.49
C SER A 9 9.59 -35.79 -16.26
N PHE A 10 9.88 -35.02 -15.20
CA PHE A 10 8.87 -34.14 -14.63
C PHE A 10 9.39 -32.71 -14.65
N ALA A 11 8.94 -31.97 -15.66
CA ALA A 11 8.93 -30.53 -15.62
C ALA A 11 8.07 -30.12 -14.42
N ALA A 12 8.69 -29.55 -13.39
CA ALA A 12 7.97 -28.73 -12.43
C ALA A 12 7.53 -27.47 -13.18
N VAL A 13 6.39 -27.58 -13.86
CA VAL A 13 5.63 -26.42 -14.34
C VAL A 13 5.26 -25.66 -13.08
N MET A 14 6.04 -24.65 -12.73
CA MET A 14 5.56 -23.60 -11.83
C MET A 14 4.45 -22.89 -12.59
N LEU A 15 3.23 -23.37 -12.41
CA LEU A 15 2.01 -22.65 -12.73
C LEU A 15 1.96 -21.46 -11.78
N LEU A 16 2.71 -20.39 -12.09
CA LEU A 16 2.47 -19.06 -11.55
C LEU A 16 1.22 -18.48 -12.24
N SER A 17 0.10 -19.18 -12.08
CA SER A 17 -1.22 -18.62 -12.31
C SER A 17 -1.63 -17.89 -11.03
N GLY A 18 -1.14 -16.66 -10.90
CA GLY A 18 -1.69 -15.68 -9.97
C GLY A 18 -2.25 -14.53 -10.78
N CYS A 19 -3.55 -14.58 -11.12
CA CYS A 19 -4.30 -13.35 -11.31
C CYS A 19 -4.04 -12.48 -10.06
N GLY A 20 -3.63 -11.23 -10.28
CA GLY A 20 -2.93 -10.40 -9.31
C GLY A 20 -3.57 -10.37 -7.93
N ALA A 21 -2.87 -10.90 -6.93
CA ALA A 21 -3.06 -10.45 -5.56
C ALA A 21 -2.59 -8.99 -5.49
N VAL A 22 -3.37 -8.12 -4.86
CA VAL A 22 -2.96 -6.75 -4.57
C VAL A 22 -1.72 -6.82 -3.68
N LYS A 23 -0.62 -6.21 -4.10
CA LYS A 23 0.66 -6.36 -3.41
C LYS A 23 0.75 -5.37 -2.25
N THR A 24 0.88 -5.89 -1.04
CA THR A 24 1.06 -5.12 0.18
C THR A 24 2.50 -4.64 0.31
N ALA A 25 2.79 -3.75 1.25
CA ALA A 25 4.16 -3.35 1.54
C ALA A 25 5.03 -4.53 2.02
N ALA A 26 4.42 -5.50 2.72
CA ALA A 26 5.09 -6.73 3.13
C ALA A 26 5.55 -7.57 1.93
N ASP A 27 4.73 -7.66 0.87
CA ASP A 27 5.11 -8.36 -0.37
C ASP A 27 6.28 -7.70 -1.11
N HIS A 28 6.50 -6.41 -0.84
CA HIS A 28 7.61 -5.62 -1.38
C HIS A 28 8.82 -5.58 -0.43
N GLY A 29 8.65 -5.98 0.83
CA GLY A 29 9.65 -5.88 1.89
C GLY A 29 9.93 -4.45 2.37
N SER A 30 9.17 -3.46 1.87
CA SER A 30 9.32 -2.06 2.25
C SER A 30 8.09 -1.20 1.93
N GLY A 31 7.96 -0.09 2.65
CA GLY A 31 7.00 0.97 2.36
C GLY A 31 5.71 0.87 3.17
N LEU A 32 4.69 1.62 2.76
CA LEU A 32 3.40 1.68 3.46
C LEU A 32 2.31 1.16 2.54
N SER A 33 1.52 0.21 3.01
CA SER A 33 0.29 -0.19 2.33
C SER A 33 -0.93 0.30 3.12
N VAL A 34 -1.95 0.77 2.41
CA VAL A 34 -3.21 1.22 3.01
C VAL A 34 -4.38 0.48 2.36
N GLU A 35 -5.13 -0.27 3.16
CA GLU A 35 -6.41 -0.86 2.74
C GLU A 35 -7.56 0.13 2.95
N MET A 36 -8.34 0.36 1.89
CA MET A 36 -9.49 1.26 1.89
C MET A 36 -10.75 0.52 2.35
N LYS A 37 -11.13 0.57 3.64
CA LYS A 37 -12.37 -0.08 4.13
C LYS A 37 -13.64 0.71 3.85
N THR A 38 -13.53 2.02 3.62
CA THR A 38 -14.64 2.90 3.22
C THR A 38 -14.32 3.65 1.92
N GLY A 39 -13.66 2.95 0.99
CA GLY A 39 -13.08 3.45 -0.26
C GLY A 39 -14.10 3.96 -1.26
N GLY A 40 -15.29 3.34 -1.33
CA GLY A 40 -16.30 3.50 -2.41
C GLY A 40 -16.86 4.91 -2.66
N GLN A 41 -16.35 5.92 -1.98
CA GLN A 41 -16.69 7.33 -2.16
C GLN A 41 -15.50 8.20 -2.62
N TYR A 42 -14.27 7.74 -2.46
CA TYR A 42 -13.05 8.52 -2.69
C TYR A 42 -12.47 8.26 -4.08
N ARG A 43 -11.96 9.30 -4.72
CA ARG A 43 -11.29 9.24 -6.05
C ARG A 43 -9.84 9.71 -6.02
N HIS A 44 -9.44 10.30 -4.90
CA HIS A 44 -8.10 10.82 -4.69
C HIS A 44 -7.65 10.51 -3.27
N VAL A 45 -6.48 9.91 -3.13
CA VAL A 45 -5.80 9.64 -1.86
C VAL A 45 -4.41 10.26 -1.93
N GLN A 46 -4.09 11.11 -0.95
CA GLN A 46 -2.75 11.63 -0.75
C GLN A 46 -2.18 11.07 0.55
N LEU A 47 -0.98 10.51 0.48
CA LEU A 47 -0.20 10.23 1.66
C LEU A 47 0.52 11.49 2.11
N ILE A 48 0.42 11.78 3.40
CA ILE A 48 1.10 12.88 4.04
C ILE A 48 2.03 12.30 5.08
N ARG A 49 3.33 12.50 4.86
CA ARG A 49 4.36 12.22 5.86
C ARG A 49 4.52 13.43 6.77
N TYR A 50 4.77 13.17 8.04
CA TYR A 50 5.20 14.16 9.02
C TYR A 50 6.57 13.77 9.52
N GLU A 51 7.48 14.73 9.59
CA GLU A 51 8.81 14.57 10.18
C GLU A 51 8.99 15.64 11.24
N ASN A 52 9.24 15.24 12.49
CA ASN A 52 9.29 16.18 13.63
C ASN A 52 8.04 17.07 13.74
N GLY A 53 6.88 16.54 13.33
CA GLY A 53 5.60 17.28 13.29
C GLY A 53 5.44 18.24 12.10
N GLU A 54 6.45 18.38 11.25
CA GLU A 54 6.36 19.18 10.02
C GLU A 54 5.81 18.35 8.87
N ARG A 55 4.89 18.93 8.11
CA ARG A 55 4.24 18.27 6.97
C ARG A 55 5.19 18.17 5.79
N VAL A 56 5.43 16.95 5.32
CA VAL A 56 6.11 16.61 4.07
C VAL A 56 5.10 15.88 3.19
N PRO A 57 4.40 16.56 2.27
CA PRO A 57 3.51 15.90 1.33
C PRO A 57 4.29 14.89 0.51
N ASP A 58 3.69 13.73 0.29
CA ASP A 58 4.36 12.62 -0.39
C ASP A 58 3.59 12.31 -1.69
N GLU A 59 3.11 11.08 -1.84
CA GLU A 59 2.47 10.59 -3.05
C GLU A 59 0.96 10.90 -3.12
N ASN A 60 0.46 11.08 -4.34
CA ASN A 60 -0.97 11.16 -4.64
C ASN A 60 -1.35 10.02 -5.57
N VAL A 61 -2.48 9.38 -5.28
CA VAL A 61 -3.00 8.25 -6.03
C VAL A 61 -4.42 8.56 -6.48
N VAL A 62 -4.66 8.33 -7.76
CA VAL A 62 -5.96 8.37 -8.41
C VAL A 62 -6.05 7.17 -9.36
N ASN A 63 -7.23 6.59 -9.53
CA ASN A 63 -7.41 5.56 -10.53
C ASN A 63 -7.27 6.16 -11.93
N ALA A 64 -6.59 5.46 -12.84
CA ALA A 64 -6.28 5.98 -14.17
C ALA A 64 -7.53 6.22 -15.04
N ASP A 65 -8.60 5.47 -14.78
CA ASP A 65 -9.91 5.64 -15.40
C ASP A 65 -10.78 6.69 -14.68
N GLY A 66 -10.25 7.31 -13.61
CA GLY A 66 -10.94 8.28 -12.77
C GLY A 66 -12.02 7.69 -11.88
N SER A 67 -12.11 6.35 -11.76
CA SER A 67 -13.06 5.66 -10.88
C SER A 67 -12.78 5.95 -9.39
N GLN A 68 -13.71 5.50 -8.55
CA GLN A 68 -13.52 5.51 -7.11
C GLN A 68 -12.66 4.33 -6.69
N PHE A 69 -11.98 4.47 -5.55
CA PHE A 69 -11.34 3.33 -4.90
C PHE A 69 -12.40 2.36 -4.40
N GLU A 70 -12.14 1.06 -4.52
CA GLU A 70 -13.05 0.02 -4.04
C GLU A 70 -12.85 -0.26 -2.55
N ASP A 71 -13.89 -0.81 -1.90
CA ASP A 71 -13.74 -1.31 -0.54
C ASP A 71 -12.85 -2.56 -0.55
N GLY A 72 -11.81 -2.54 0.28
CA GLY A 72 -10.76 -3.56 0.31
C GLY A 72 -9.62 -3.33 -0.69
N GLU A 73 -9.67 -2.26 -1.49
CA GLU A 73 -8.56 -1.90 -2.35
C GLU A 73 -7.34 -1.52 -1.52
N VAL A 74 -6.17 -2.06 -1.85
CA VAL A 74 -4.90 -1.76 -1.16
C VAL A 74 -4.03 -0.89 -2.06
N ILE A 75 -3.66 0.27 -1.53
CA ILE A 75 -2.72 1.20 -2.14
C ILE A 75 -1.36 0.97 -1.50
N TRP A 76 -0.33 0.69 -2.31
CA TRP A 76 1.06 0.63 -1.85
C TRP A 76 1.80 1.92 -2.21
N PHE A 77 2.42 2.52 -1.22
CA PHE A 77 3.27 3.70 -1.31
C PHE A 77 4.73 3.27 -1.15
N ASP A 78 5.54 3.50 -2.19
CA ASP A 78 6.94 3.10 -2.24
C ASP A 78 7.84 4.10 -1.51
N ILE A 79 7.63 4.22 -0.20
CA ILE A 79 8.46 5.05 0.67
C ILE A 79 9.60 4.20 1.19
N GLN A 80 10.84 4.68 1.02
CA GLN A 80 11.99 3.90 1.43
C GLN A 80 12.13 3.95 2.96
N PRO A 81 12.40 2.82 3.65
CA PRO A 81 12.44 2.78 5.11
C PRO A 81 13.56 3.63 5.70
N GLY A 82 14.64 3.85 4.93
CA GLY A 82 15.71 4.78 5.30
C GLY A 82 15.27 6.25 5.38
N GLU A 83 14.06 6.56 4.92
CA GLU A 83 13.44 7.88 5.07
C GLU A 83 12.55 7.98 6.31
N TRP A 84 12.31 6.87 7.02
CA TRP A 84 11.53 6.87 8.25
C TRP A 84 12.46 7.17 9.42
N LYS A 85 12.10 8.23 10.16
CA LYS A 85 12.75 8.64 11.40
C LYS A 85 11.87 8.19 12.57
N GLU A 86 12.43 8.19 13.78
CA GLU A 86 11.67 7.94 15.02
C GLU A 86 10.43 8.85 15.16
N THR A 87 10.47 10.04 14.56
CA THR A 87 9.37 11.02 14.57
C THR A 87 8.46 10.96 13.35
N THR A 88 8.62 9.94 12.49
CA THR A 88 7.83 9.79 11.29
C THR A 88 6.41 9.37 11.64
N ALA A 89 5.45 10.16 11.17
CA ALA A 89 4.04 9.84 11.24
C ALA A 89 3.36 10.01 9.88
N PHE A 90 2.28 9.28 9.65
CA PHE A 90 1.54 9.30 8.40
C PHE A 90 0.09 9.71 8.60
N ALA A 91 -0.44 10.50 7.68
CA ALA A 91 -1.87 10.75 7.57
C ALA A 91 -2.31 10.56 6.13
N LEU A 92 -3.60 10.29 5.93
CA LEU A 92 -4.20 10.36 4.60
C LEU A 92 -5.02 11.63 4.44
N SER A 93 -4.94 12.21 3.24
CA SER A 93 -5.86 13.23 2.76
C SER A 93 -6.67 12.65 1.61
N VAL A 94 -7.98 12.49 1.81
CA VAL A 94 -8.88 11.82 0.86
C VAL A 94 -9.92 12.78 0.32
N SER A 95 -10.20 12.71 -0.99
CA SER A 95 -11.26 13.50 -1.64
C SER A 95 -12.20 12.63 -2.45
N THR A 96 -13.47 13.05 -2.51
CA THR A 96 -14.50 12.45 -3.37
C THR A 96 -14.35 12.88 -4.83
N ASP A 97 -13.59 13.94 -5.09
CA ASP A 97 -13.20 14.33 -6.44
C ASP A 97 -11.77 13.84 -6.76
N GLY A 98 -11.45 13.72 -8.05
CA GLY A 98 -10.13 13.29 -8.52
C GLY A 98 -9.04 14.36 -8.41
N THR A 99 -9.32 15.52 -7.79
CA THR A 99 -8.41 16.68 -7.77
C THR A 99 -7.81 16.94 -6.39
N GLY A 100 -8.38 16.37 -5.33
CA GLY A 100 -7.98 16.62 -3.96
C GLY A 100 -8.60 17.88 -3.34
N VAL A 101 -9.49 18.59 -4.04
CA VAL A 101 -10.18 19.76 -3.48
C VAL A 101 -11.18 19.32 -2.42
N GLY A 102 -11.25 20.06 -1.31
CA GLY A 102 -12.15 19.74 -0.20
C GLY A 102 -11.81 18.45 0.54
N ALA A 103 -10.56 17.96 0.40
CA ALA A 103 -10.15 16.71 1.01
C ALA A 103 -10.27 16.71 2.53
N ARG A 104 -10.70 15.57 3.09
CA ARG A 104 -10.65 15.27 4.52
C ARG A 104 -9.29 14.69 4.86
N GLN A 105 -8.65 15.23 5.89
CA GLN A 105 -7.41 14.67 6.42
C GLN A 105 -7.66 13.82 7.67
N THR A 106 -6.99 12.69 7.79
CA THR A 106 -6.94 11.90 9.03
C THR A 106 -5.99 12.53 10.05
N LYS A 107 -6.09 12.07 11.30
CA LYS A 107 -5.03 12.28 12.28
C LYS A 107 -3.76 11.53 11.84
N PRO A 108 -2.56 12.07 12.14
CA PRO A 108 -1.32 11.33 11.95
C PRO A 108 -1.27 10.09 12.84
N VAL A 109 -0.68 9.02 12.32
CA VAL A 109 -0.31 7.80 13.06
C VAL A 109 1.20 7.62 13.01
N GLU A 110 1.80 7.42 14.17
CA GLU A 110 3.24 7.22 14.30
C GLU A 110 3.61 5.78 13.90
N LEU A 111 4.73 5.62 13.20
CA LEU A 111 5.37 4.32 13.06
C LEU A 111 6.41 4.11 14.15
N LYS A 112 6.65 2.84 14.49
CA LYS A 112 7.73 2.50 15.42
C LYS A 112 9.08 2.73 14.74
N ASP A 113 10.08 3.12 15.51
CA ASP A 113 11.44 3.24 15.02
C ASP A 113 11.95 1.89 14.48
N GLY A 114 12.72 1.94 13.40
CA GLY A 114 13.27 0.76 12.72
C GLY A 114 12.28 -0.04 11.88
N THR A 115 11.02 0.41 11.73
CA THR A 115 10.05 -0.26 10.85
C THR A 115 10.55 -0.24 9.40
N SER A 116 10.53 -1.39 8.74
CA SER A 116 10.82 -1.59 7.32
C SER A 116 9.56 -1.51 6.44
N TRP A 117 8.43 -2.01 6.91
CA TRP A 117 7.16 -1.89 6.21
C TRP A 117 5.99 -1.80 7.18
N ALA A 118 4.88 -1.21 6.72
CA ALA A 118 3.65 -1.16 7.50
C ALA A 118 2.41 -1.41 6.63
N HIS A 119 1.42 -2.04 7.25
CA HIS A 119 0.07 -2.17 6.73
C HIS A 119 -0.88 -1.37 7.60
N ALA A 120 -1.61 -0.46 6.97
CA ALA A 120 -2.59 0.39 7.60
C ALA A 120 -3.97 0.15 6.99
N VAL A 121 -4.99 0.43 7.79
CA VAL A 121 -6.38 0.43 7.37
C VAL A 121 -6.91 1.84 7.45
N PHE A 122 -7.58 2.27 6.38
CA PHE A 122 -8.32 3.52 6.34
C PHE A 122 -9.83 3.25 6.37
N ASN A 123 -10.52 3.91 7.30
CA ASN A 123 -11.97 3.86 7.46
C ASN A 123 -12.52 5.22 7.94
N ASP A 124 -13.79 5.25 8.34
CA ASP A 124 -14.47 6.48 8.79
C ASP A 124 -13.81 7.11 10.03
N ASP A 125 -13.25 6.30 10.92
CA ASP A 125 -12.55 6.75 12.13
C ASP A 125 -11.16 7.30 11.84
N GLY A 126 -10.58 6.97 10.69
CA GLY A 126 -9.31 7.51 10.21
C GLY A 126 -8.36 6.44 9.69
N LEU A 127 -7.06 6.69 9.84
CA LEU A 127 -5.99 5.77 9.50
C LEU A 127 -5.53 5.05 10.76
N THR A 128 -5.32 3.74 10.70
CA THR A 128 -4.80 2.92 11.81
C THR A 128 -3.75 1.96 11.28
N ILE A 129 -2.63 1.79 11.98
CA ILE A 129 -1.61 0.77 11.65
C ILE A 129 -2.05 -0.56 12.25
N GLU A 130 -2.23 -1.58 11.41
CA GLU A 130 -2.64 -2.93 11.82
C GLU A 130 -1.42 -3.86 11.94
N GLU A 131 -0.44 -3.71 11.05
CA GLU A 131 0.76 -4.54 11.01
C GLU A 131 1.99 -3.71 10.65
N ALA A 132 3.14 -4.06 11.21
CA ALA A 132 4.42 -3.41 10.96
C ALA A 132 5.58 -4.31 11.38
N GLU A 133 6.66 -4.31 10.58
CA GLU A 133 7.94 -5.00 10.87
C GLU A 133 9.11 -4.09 10.57
#